data_AF-A0AA43IG88-F1
#
_entry.id   AF-A0AA43IG88-F1
#
_cell.length_a   1.000
_cell.length_b   1.000
_cell.length_c   1.000
_cell.angle_alpha   90.00
_cell.angle_beta   90.00
_cell.angle_gamma   90.00
#
_symmetry.space_group_name_H-M   'P 1'
#
loop_
_entity.id
_entity.type
_entity.pdbx_description
1 polymer ?
#
loop_
_entity_poly.entity_id
_entity_poly.type
_entity_poly.pdbx_seq_one_letter_code
_entity_poly.pdbx_strand_id
1 'polypeptide(L)' 'METLYKWRMQEKDRLGRMRWRLIRSPMTEETARFWAANNNKVIQRVDVPVSGAQKPPASAGATARVAVKS' A
#
# COMPACT_ATOMS: atom_id res chain seq x y z
N MET A 1 -7.70 -10.83 -19.18
CA MET A 1 -7.81 -11.08 -17.73
C MET A 1 -7.37 -9.82 -17.01
N GLU A 2 -8.19 -9.27 -16.12
CA GLU A 2 -7.81 -8.10 -15.33
C GLU A 2 -7.06 -8.54 -14.07
N THR A 3 -5.99 -7.81 -13.73
CA THR A 3 -5.15 -8.07 -12.55
C THR A 3 -5.11 -6.81 -11.69
N LEU A 4 -5.05 -6.99 -10.37
CA LEU A 4 -4.94 -5.86 -9.46
C LEU A 4 -3.51 -5.32 -9.48
N TYR A 5 -3.36 -4.03 -9.80
CA TYR A 5 -2.07 -3.34 -9.75
C TYR A 5 -2.10 -2.23 -8.70
N LYS A 6 -0.93 -1.93 -8.13
CA LYS A 6 -0.72 -0.79 -7.22
C LYS A 6 0.38 0.13 -7.74
N TRP A 7 0.20 1.44 -7.58
CA TRP A 7 1.21 2.43 -7.95
C TRP A 7 1.09 3.70 -7.10
N ARG A 8 2.15 4.51 -7.09
CA ARG A 8 2.15 5.81 -6.43
C ARG A 8 1.77 6.92 -7.40
N MET A 9 0.85 7.78 -7.01
CA MET A 9 0.45 8.98 -7.74
C MET A 9 0.69 10.19 -6.85
N GLN A 10 1.31 11.23 -7.42
CA GLN A 10 1.38 12.52 -6.76
C GLN A 10 0.06 13.25 -7.03
N GLU A 11 -0.66 13.60 -5.98
CA GLU A 11 -1.89 14.39 -6.04
C GLU A 11 -1.68 15.69 -5.28
N LYS A 12 -2.31 16.77 -5.76
CA LYS A 12 -2.35 18.04 -5.04
C LYS A 12 -3.52 17.99 -4.06
N ASP A 13 -3.25 18.18 -2.77
CA ASP A 13 -4.32 18.23 -1.76
C ASP A 13 -5.17 19.52 -1.91
N ARG A 14 -6.28 19.61 -1.17
CA ARG A 14 -7.16 20.79 -1.18
C ARG A 14 -6.44 22.09 -0.79
N LEU A 15 -5.32 22.00 -0.09
CA LEU A 15 -4.48 23.12 0.35
C LEU A 15 -3.32 23.41 -0.61
N GLY A 16 -3.24 22.70 -1.73
CA GLY A 16 -2.24 22.89 -2.75
C GLY A 16 -0.91 22.17 -2.53
N ARG A 17 -0.79 21.31 -1.53
CA ARG A 17 0.44 20.58 -1.23
C ARG A 17 0.51 19.29 -2.03
N MET A 18 1.70 18.95 -2.52
CA MET A 18 1.94 17.69 -3.21
C MET A 18 2.00 16.54 -2.22
N ARG A 19 1.14 15.54 -2.40
CA ARG A 19 1.10 14.32 -1.58
C ARG A 19 1.22 13.09 -2.46
N TRP A 20 1.99 12.11 -1.99
CA TRP A 20 2.04 10.79 -2.61
C TRP A 20 0.90 9.91 -2.09
N ARG A 21 0.09 9.39 -2.99
CA ARG A 21 -0.99 8.43 -2.69
C ARG A 21 -0.71 7.10 -3.36
N LEU A 22 -0.92 6.02 -2.63
CA LEU A 22 -0.94 4.67 -3.19
C LEU A 22 -2.33 4.37 -3.74
N ILE A 23 -2.42 4.08 -5.03
CA ILE A 23 -3.65 3.71 -5.72
C ILE A 23 -3.58 2.21 -6.02
N ARG A 24 -4.72 1.52 -5.88
CA ARG A 24 -4.90 0.15 -6.32
C ARG A 24 -6.07 0.11 -7.29
N SER A 25 -5.87 -0.45 -8.48
CA SER A 25 -6.93 -0.60 -9.47
C SER A 25 -6.79 -1.91 -10.21
N PRO A 26 -7.90 -2.63 -10.48
CA PRO A 26 -7.90 -3.65 -11.51
C PRO A 26 -7.64 -3.00 -12.87
N MET A 27 -6.77 -3.61 -13.67
CA MET A 27 -6.55 -3.25 -15.07
C MET A 27 -5.94 -4.45 -15.81
N THR A 28 -5.96 -4.40 -17.14
CA THR A 28 -5.24 -5.37 -17.97
C THR A 28 -3.73 -5.14 -17.87
N GLU A 29 -2.95 -6.17 -18.19
CA GLU A 29 -1.50 -6.07 -18.21
C GLU A 29 -1.00 -5.05 -19.24
N GLU A 30 -1.68 -4.95 -20.39
CA GLU A 30 -1.36 -3.97 -21.43
C GLU A 30 -1.54 -2.53 -20.93
N THR A 31 -2.66 -2.26 -20.25
CA THR A 31 -2.90 -0.96 -19.62
C THR A 31 -1.85 -0.67 -18.55
N ALA A 32 -1.49 -1.65 -17.70
CA ALA A 32 -0.44 -1.47 -16.70
C ALA A 32 0.92 -1.13 -17.33
N ARG A 33 1.29 -1.81 -18.43
CA ARG A 33 2.54 -1.52 -19.18
C ARG A 33 2.52 -0.11 -19.77
N PHE A 34 1.39 0.31 -20.35
CA PHE A 34 1.22 1.66 -20.90
C PHE A 34 1.44 2.74 -19.82
N TRP A 35 0.86 2.56 -18.62
CA TRP A 35 1.03 3.52 -17.53
C TRP A 35 2.46 3.52 -16.97
N ALA A 36 3.11 2.35 -16.89
CA ALA A 36 4.49 2.25 -16.43
C ALA A 36 5.46 2.98 -17.37
N ALA A 37 5.30 2.80 -18.69
CA ALA A 37 6.14 3.42 -19.70
C ALA A 37 5.98 4.95 -19.76
N ASN A 38 4.76 5.47 -19.60
CA ASN A 38 4.49 6.90 -19.79
C ASN A 38 4.73 7.78 -18.55
N ASN A 39 4.74 7.21 -17.34
CA ASN A 39 4.72 8.04 -16.13
C ASN A 39 5.99 7.93 -15.25
N ASN A 40 7.04 7.20 -15.67
CA ASN A 40 8.14 6.80 -14.77
C ASN A 40 7.62 6.24 -13.43
N LYS A 41 6.42 5.65 -13.43
CA LYS A 41 5.75 5.15 -12.24
C LYS A 41 6.09 3.69 -12.06
N VAL A 42 6.56 3.35 -10.86
CA VAL A 42 6.70 1.95 -10.44
C VAL A 42 5.30 1.40 -10.20
N ILE A 43 4.83 0.56 -11.13
CA ILE A 43 3.58 -0.19 -11.04
C ILE A 43 3.91 -1.61 -10.62
N GLN A 44 3.32 -2.06 -9.52
CA GLN A 44 3.52 -3.41 -8.99
C GLN A 44 2.23 -4.19 -9.12
N ARG A 45 2.34 -5.42 -9.64
CA ARG A 45 1.26 -6.41 -9.56
C ARG A 45 1.00 -6.73 -8.10
N VAL A 46 -0.27 -6.82 -7.73
CA VAL A 46 -0.70 -7.31 -6.42
C VAL A 46 -1.24 -8.70 -6.62
N ASP A 47 -0.44 -9.70 -6.24
CA ASP A 47 -0.95 -11.05 -6.10
C ASP A 47 -1.81 -11.06 -4.84
N VAL A 48 -3.14 -11.04 -5.04
CA VAL A 48 -4.09 -11.18 -3.95
C VAL A 48 -4.17 -12.68 -3.64
N PRO A 49 -3.65 -13.16 -2.49
CA PRO A 49 -3.92 -14.53 -2.10
C PRO A 49 -5.43 -14.64 -1.87
N VAL A 50 -6.10 -15.45 -2.67
CA VAL A 50 -7.46 -15.87 -2.36
C VAL A 50 -7.35 -16.69 -1.07
N SER A 51 -7.84 -16.10 0.04
CA SER A 51 -7.91 -16.65 1.41
C SER A 51 -6.75 -16.29 2.37
N GLY A 52 -7.09 -15.53 3.44
CA GLY A 52 -6.74 -15.98 4.79
C GLY A 52 -5.67 -15.29 5.64
N ALA A 53 -5.00 -14.20 5.22
CA ALA A 53 -3.96 -13.58 6.08
C ALA A 53 -4.39 -12.22 6.66
N GLN A 54 -5.32 -12.25 7.63
CA GLN A 54 -5.43 -11.16 8.60
C GLN A 54 -4.11 -11.07 9.36
N LYS A 55 -3.35 -9.99 9.12
CA LYS A 55 -2.20 -9.63 9.94
C LYS A 55 -2.70 -9.48 11.39
N PRO A 56 -2.19 -10.24 12.38
CA PRO A 56 -2.61 -10.06 13.75
C PRO A 56 -2.28 -8.62 14.20
N PRO A 57 -3.18 -7.95 14.95
CA PRO A 57 -2.87 -6.64 15.49
C PRO A 57 -1.60 -6.74 16.34
N ALA A 58 -0.66 -5.82 16.11
CA ALA A 58 0.54 -5.72 16.91
C ALA A 58 0.15 -5.62 18.38
N SER A 59 0.70 -6.52 19.19
CA SER A 59 0.51 -6.62 20.63
C SER A 59 0.52 -5.23 21.27
N ALA A 60 -0.59 -4.87 21.92
CA ALA A 60 -0.60 -3.81 22.90
C ALA A 60 0.52 -4.09 23.90
N GLY A 61 1.44 -3.14 24.05
CA GLY A 61 2.53 -3.21 25.02
C GLY A 61 1.95 -3.35 26.42
N ALA A 62 1.89 -4.58 26.92
CA ALA A 62 1.72 -4.87 28.32
C ALA A 62 3.05 -4.55 29.01
N THR A 63 3.26 -3.28 29.37
CA THR A 63 4.35 -2.90 30.29
C THR A 63 3.96 -3.36 31.69
N ALA A 64 4.24 -4.64 31.99
CA ALA A 64 4.11 -5.20 33.33
C ALA A 64 5.45 -5.12 34.06
N ARG A 65 5.49 -4.19 35.03
CA ARG A 65 6.16 -4.22 36.33
C ARG A 65 7.59 -4.78 36.44
N VAL A 66 8.51 -3.92 36.91
CA VAL A 66 9.40 -4.26 38.04
C VAL A 66 9.52 -3.05 38.96
N ALA A 67 8.87 -3.11 40.12
CA ALA A 67 9.22 -2.29 41.28
C ALA A 67 10.23 -3.09 42.10
N VAL A 68 11.47 -2.63 42.17
CA VAL A 68 12.45 -3.11 43.16
C VAL A 68 12.65 -1.99 44.16
N LYS A 69 12.25 -2.28 45.40
CA LYS A 69 12.60 -1.53 46.60
C LYS A 69 13.83 -2.22 47.20
N SER A 70 14.85 -1.46 47.55
CA SER A 70 15.83 -1.76 48.61
C SER A 70 16.33 -0.45 49.16
#